data_AF-A0A817ZV71-F1
#
_entry.id   AF-A0A817ZV71-F1
#
_cell.length_a   1.000
_cell.length_b   1.000
_cell.length_c   1.000
_cell.angle_alpha   90.00
_cell.angle_beta   90.00
_cell.angle_gamma   90.00
#
_symmetry.space_group_name_H-M   'P 1'
#
loop_
_entity.id
_entity.type
_entity.pdbx_description
1 polymer ?
#
loop_
_entity_poly.entity_id
_entity_poly.type
_entity_poly.pdbx_seq_one_letter_code
_entity_poly.pdbx_strand_id
1 'polypeptide(L)'
;VYILIGLSDGVSGNRHHGLDPYKFAHTLISSCLEETDRIIGSSSMRGLVHRAIRCVEKRSIFGSATLCLLSIDKHSSYLRSLNIGDSGFMLIRENKLIIRSHPQYHRGSSPFQLSSLPTTNSFTSNTTRLYHDKPSDGEYIEHKIEIGDLLLIASDGLFDNLYEDFIVQIINNNLDDQYSVESLQNVCQMLVQSACHAHIKCDDILVLLFCVVPCSSISIGEINENRKNTSCSSSDSSLSSILVNQNEEESFDLFIFKD
;
A
#
# COMPACT_ATOMS: atom_id res chain seq x y z
N VAL A 1 -12.28 9.30 13.53
CA VAL A 1 -11.40 9.62 12.37
C VAL A 1 -10.86 8.31 11.80
N TYR A 2 -10.83 8.18 10.47
CA TYR A 2 -10.25 7.01 9.80
C TYR A 2 -8.97 7.42 9.08
N ILE A 3 -7.93 6.60 9.18
CA ILE A 3 -6.77 6.71 8.31
C ILE A 3 -6.93 5.67 7.21
N LEU A 4 -6.78 6.08 5.95
CA LEU A 4 -6.73 5.18 4.82
C LEU A 4 -5.30 5.16 4.26
N ILE A 5 -4.79 3.96 4.06
CA ILE A 5 -3.47 3.70 3.51
C ILE A 5 -3.66 2.71 2.36
N GLY A 6 -2.97 2.91 1.26
CA GLY A 6 -3.02 1.96 0.17
C GLY A 6 -1.68 1.77 -0.51
N LEU A 7 -1.57 0.61 -1.15
CA LEU A 7 -0.54 0.28 -2.11
C LEU A 7 -1.24 -0.34 -3.32
N SER A 8 -0.87 0.10 -4.51
CA SER A 8 -1.33 -0.51 -5.75
C SER A 8 -0.13 -0.69 -6.68
N ASP A 9 0.06 -1.91 -7.18
CA ASP A 9 1.16 -2.27 -8.06
C ASP A 9 0.63 -2.59 -9.47
N GLY A 10 1.15 -1.89 -10.46
CA GLY A 10 0.69 -1.98 -11.84
C GLY A 10 1.24 -3.23 -12.51
N VAL A 11 0.36 -4.10 -13.02
CA VAL A 11 0.80 -5.35 -13.64
C VAL A 11 1.60 -5.06 -14.91
N SER A 12 2.84 -5.54 -14.96
CA SER A 12 3.80 -5.29 -16.05
C SER A 12 3.30 -5.74 -17.43
N GLY A 13 2.45 -6.77 -17.48
CA GLY A 13 1.82 -7.27 -18.72
C GLY A 13 0.99 -6.24 -19.48
N ASN A 14 0.56 -5.16 -18.83
CA ASN A 14 -0.13 -4.03 -19.48
C ASN A 14 0.74 -3.35 -20.55
N ARG A 15 2.06 -3.35 -20.39
CA ARG A 15 3.00 -2.75 -21.35
C ARG A 15 2.95 -3.41 -22.72
N HIS A 16 2.66 -4.71 -22.80
CA HIS A 16 2.49 -5.43 -24.07
C HIS A 16 1.30 -4.94 -24.88
N HIS A 17 0.36 -4.24 -24.25
CA HIS A 17 -0.82 -3.66 -24.87
C HIS A 17 -0.70 -2.13 -25.04
N GLY A 18 0.49 -1.56 -24.83
CA GLY A 18 0.74 -0.12 -24.91
C GLY A 18 0.10 0.67 -23.76
N LEU A 19 -0.26 0.00 -22.67
CA LEU A 19 -0.84 0.62 -21.48
C LEU A 19 0.25 0.86 -20.43
N ASP A 20 0.15 1.99 -19.74
CA ASP A 20 1.07 2.37 -18.66
C ASP A 20 0.58 1.76 -17.33
N PRO A 21 1.30 0.77 -16.74
CA PRO A 21 0.89 0.14 -15.49
C PRO A 21 0.80 1.13 -14.32
N TYR A 22 1.72 2.10 -14.26
CA TYR A 22 1.75 3.10 -13.20
C TYR A 22 0.49 3.97 -13.24
N LYS A 23 0.07 4.38 -14.44
CA LYS A 23 -1.11 5.23 -14.62
C LYS A 23 -2.38 4.58 -14.07
N PHE A 24 -2.57 3.29 -14.31
CA PHE A 24 -3.73 2.56 -13.78
C PHE A 24 -3.65 2.44 -12.26
N ALA A 25 -2.53 1.93 -11.71
CA ALA A 25 -2.35 1.75 -10.27
C ALA A 25 -2.51 3.07 -9.48
N HIS A 26 -1.87 4.15 -9.96
CA HIS A 26 -1.98 5.48 -9.38
C HIS A 26 -3.40 6.04 -9.43
N THR A 27 -4.12 5.85 -10.55
CA THR A 27 -5.51 6.32 -10.67
C THR A 27 -6.42 5.52 -9.74
N LEU A 28 -6.22 4.21 -9.63
CA LEU A 28 -7.00 3.34 -8.76
C LEU A 28 -6.88 3.76 -7.29
N ILE A 29 -5.66 3.92 -6.77
CA ILE A 29 -5.46 4.33 -5.38
C ILE A 29 -5.96 5.76 -5.09
N SER A 30 -5.78 6.68 -6.04
CA SER A 30 -6.31 8.05 -5.93
C SER A 30 -7.84 8.05 -5.89
N SER A 31 -8.47 7.23 -6.73
CA SER A 31 -9.93 7.07 -6.72
C SER A 31 -10.44 6.37 -5.47
N CYS A 32 -9.67 5.46 -4.85
CA CYS A 32 -10.01 4.94 -3.52
C CYS A 32 -10.07 6.07 -2.48
N LEU A 33 -9.07 6.96 -2.47
CA LEU A 33 -9.05 8.12 -1.57
C LEU A 33 -10.22 9.08 -1.81
N GLU A 34 -10.52 9.39 -3.07
CA GLU A 34 -11.66 10.26 -3.45
C GLU A 34 -13.02 9.65 -3.05
N GLU A 35 -13.18 8.34 -3.18
CA GLU A 35 -14.42 7.60 -2.88
C GLU A 35 -14.53 7.15 -1.41
N THR A 36 -13.58 7.58 -0.58
CA THR A 36 -13.53 7.20 0.82
C THR A 36 -14.67 7.84 1.59
N ASP A 37 -15.44 6.98 2.24
CA ASP A 37 -16.43 7.33 3.25
C ASP A 37 -16.15 6.47 4.49
N ARG A 38 -17.02 6.50 5.50
CA ARG A 38 -16.91 5.66 6.68
C ARG A 38 -16.81 4.18 6.30
N ILE A 39 -15.69 3.54 6.65
CA ILE A 39 -15.45 2.12 6.40
C ILE A 39 -15.88 1.32 7.64
N ILE A 40 -17.00 0.60 7.49
CA ILE A 40 -17.58 -0.29 8.49
C ILE A 40 -17.62 -1.71 7.91
N GLY A 41 -16.64 -2.51 8.31
CA GLY A 41 -16.58 -3.91 7.92
C GLY A 41 -16.26 -4.13 6.44
N SER A 42 -16.48 -5.37 6.01
CA SER A 42 -16.05 -5.86 4.71
C SER A 42 -16.82 -5.27 3.53
N SER A 43 -18.15 -5.15 3.65
CA SER A 43 -19.01 -4.69 2.56
C SER A 43 -18.75 -3.24 2.17
N SER A 44 -18.50 -2.35 3.13
CA SER A 44 -18.18 -0.95 2.82
C SER A 44 -16.83 -0.81 2.13
N MET A 45 -15.84 -1.60 2.52
CA MET A 45 -14.49 -1.56 1.94
C MET A 45 -14.49 -2.06 0.49
N ARG A 46 -15.18 -3.19 0.23
CA ARG A 46 -15.40 -3.68 -1.13
C ARG A 46 -16.20 -2.70 -1.98
N GLY A 47 -17.21 -2.06 -1.38
CA GLY A 47 -18.01 -1.03 -2.04
C GLY A 47 -17.20 0.21 -2.43
N LEU A 48 -16.26 0.64 -1.58
CA LEU A 48 -15.32 1.71 -1.87
C LEU A 48 -14.45 1.37 -3.08
N VAL A 49 -13.80 0.19 -3.07
CA VAL A 49 -12.94 -0.23 -4.19
C VAL A 49 -13.76 -0.38 -5.48
N HIS A 50 -14.99 -0.89 -5.40
CA HIS A 50 -15.90 -0.97 -6.55
C HIS A 50 -16.21 0.41 -7.16
N ARG A 51 -16.45 1.43 -6.33
CA ARG A 51 -16.65 2.80 -6.82
C ARG A 51 -15.38 3.38 -7.41
N ALA A 52 -14.23 3.12 -6.79
CA ALA A 52 -12.93 3.56 -7.29
C ALA A 52 -12.65 3.02 -8.71
N ILE A 53 -12.88 1.72 -8.94
CA ILE A 53 -12.75 1.10 -10.27
C ILE A 53 -13.67 1.79 -11.28
N ARG A 54 -14.93 2.06 -10.93
CA ARG A 54 -15.86 2.80 -11.79
C ARG A 54 -15.38 4.21 -12.12
N CYS A 55 -14.69 4.88 -11.21
CA CYS A 55 -14.09 6.18 -11.46
C CYS A 55 -12.92 6.07 -12.45
N VAL A 56 -12.08 5.04 -12.33
CA VAL A 56 -11.02 4.73 -13.30
C VAL A 56 -11.59 4.45 -14.70
N GLU A 57 -12.64 3.63 -14.79
CA GLU A 57 -13.36 3.31 -16.03
C GLU A 57 -13.94 4.58 -16.69
N LYS A 58 -14.62 5.44 -15.92
CA LYS A 58 -15.18 6.72 -16.41
C LYS A 58 -14.10 7.66 -16.96
N ARG A 59 -12.89 7.62 -16.39
CA ARG A 59 -11.72 8.39 -16.86
C ARG A 59 -11.06 7.75 -18.09
N SER A 60 -11.58 6.62 -18.59
CA SER A 60 -11.00 5.85 -19.71
C SER A 60 -9.53 5.51 -19.48
N ILE A 61 -9.17 5.23 -18.23
CA ILE A 61 -7.86 4.70 -17.89
C ILE A 61 -7.96 3.18 -17.94
N PHE A 62 -7.12 2.57 -18.75
CA PHE A 62 -7.11 1.13 -18.97
C PHE A 62 -5.84 0.51 -18.43
N GLY A 63 -5.96 -0.72 -17.95
CA GLY A 63 -4.85 -1.46 -17.36
C GLY A 63 -5.35 -2.35 -16.22
N SER A 64 -4.40 -2.83 -15.43
CA SER A 64 -4.66 -3.65 -14.26
C SER A 64 -3.60 -3.44 -13.18
N ALA A 65 -3.99 -3.65 -11.93
CA ALA A 65 -3.10 -3.55 -10.79
C ALA A 65 -3.57 -4.43 -9.63
N THR A 66 -2.63 -4.78 -8.76
CA THR A 66 -2.92 -5.25 -7.42
C THR A 66 -3.44 -4.10 -6.55
N LEU A 67 -4.03 -4.43 -5.41
CA LEU A 67 -4.44 -3.44 -4.41
C LEU A 67 -4.35 -4.01 -3.00
N CYS A 68 -3.53 -3.42 -2.15
CA CYS A 68 -3.54 -3.60 -0.71
C CYS A 68 -4.06 -2.32 -0.07
N LEU A 69 -5.28 -2.34 0.49
CA LEU A 69 -5.91 -1.17 1.10
C LEU A 69 -6.16 -1.41 2.59
N LEU A 70 -5.64 -0.55 3.45
CA LEU A 70 -5.80 -0.59 4.90
C LEU A 70 -6.59 0.62 5.39
N SER A 71 -7.54 0.39 6.28
CA SER A 71 -8.28 1.43 6.99
C SER A 71 -8.15 1.23 8.49
N ILE A 72 -7.73 2.26 9.20
CA ILE A 72 -7.59 2.26 10.66
C ILE A 72 -8.65 3.17 11.24
N ASP A 73 -9.51 2.60 12.08
CA ASP A 73 -10.46 3.36 12.89
C ASP A 73 -9.79 3.77 14.21
N LYS A 74 -9.48 5.05 14.35
CA LYS A 74 -8.78 5.57 15.53
C LYS A 74 -9.55 5.37 16.84
N HIS A 75 -10.89 5.35 16.81
CA HIS A 75 -11.69 5.23 18.04
C HIS A 75 -11.83 3.78 18.46
N SER A 76 -12.11 2.89 17.51
CA SER A 76 -12.29 1.47 17.83
C SER A 76 -10.96 0.68 17.86
N SER A 77 -9.86 1.30 17.40
CA SER A 77 -8.55 0.67 17.23
C SER A 77 -8.61 -0.57 16.36
N TYR A 78 -9.48 -0.58 15.35
CA TYR A 78 -9.56 -1.66 14.37
C TYR A 78 -8.85 -1.28 13.09
N LEU A 79 -7.93 -2.16 12.68
CA LEU A 79 -7.42 -2.25 11.33
C LEU A 79 -8.37 -3.12 10.51
N ARG A 80 -8.75 -2.61 9.35
CA ARG A 80 -9.45 -3.34 8.29
C ARG A 80 -8.56 -3.33 7.08
N SER A 81 -8.41 -4.46 6.41
CA SER A 81 -7.69 -4.52 5.14
C SER A 81 -8.49 -5.25 4.09
N LEU A 82 -8.25 -4.87 2.84
CA LEU A 82 -8.71 -5.57 1.66
C LEU A 82 -7.52 -5.70 0.71
N ASN A 83 -7.04 -6.94 0.51
CA ASN A 83 -5.94 -7.26 -0.38
C ASN A 83 -6.44 -7.98 -1.63
N ILE A 84 -6.01 -7.53 -2.81
CA ILE A 84 -6.22 -8.17 -4.11
C ILE A 84 -4.85 -8.29 -4.78
N GLY A 85 -4.36 -9.51 -4.95
CA GLY A 85 -3.07 -9.80 -5.58
C GLY A 85 -2.01 -10.29 -4.60
N ASP A 86 -0.75 -10.08 -4.96
CA ASP A 86 0.45 -10.58 -4.27
C ASP A 86 1.28 -9.51 -3.57
N SER A 87 0.97 -8.23 -3.79
CA SER A 87 1.22 -7.20 -2.79
C SER A 87 0.51 -7.54 -1.47
N GLY A 88 0.85 -6.83 -0.39
CA GLY A 88 0.20 -7.11 0.89
C GLY A 88 0.71 -6.29 2.04
N PHE A 89 0.32 -6.70 3.24
CA PHE A 89 0.76 -6.13 4.50
C PHE A 89 1.13 -7.20 5.53
N MET A 90 1.96 -6.78 6.49
CA MET A 90 2.30 -7.47 7.74
C MET A 90 1.96 -6.59 8.93
N LEU A 91 1.40 -7.18 9.98
CA LEU A 91 1.30 -6.60 11.32
C LEU A 91 2.31 -7.30 12.22
N ILE A 92 3.23 -6.53 12.80
CA ILE A 92 4.30 -7.01 13.67
C ILE A 92 4.13 -6.40 15.04
N ARG A 93 4.23 -7.22 16.09
CA ARG A 93 4.09 -6.81 17.50
C ARG A 93 5.11 -7.57 18.32
N GLU A 94 5.79 -6.87 19.23
CA GLU A 94 6.77 -7.47 20.15
C GLU A 94 7.72 -8.44 19.44
N ASN A 95 8.31 -7.97 18.33
CA ASN A 95 9.28 -8.71 17.52
C ASN A 95 8.73 -9.96 16.80
N LYS A 96 7.41 -10.11 16.67
CA LYS A 96 6.75 -11.26 16.04
C LYS A 96 5.75 -10.84 14.98
N LEU A 97 5.66 -11.65 13.93
CA LEU A 97 4.59 -11.54 12.95
C LEU A 97 3.26 -11.97 13.57
N ILE A 98 2.27 -11.07 13.59
CA ILE A 98 0.92 -11.33 14.09
C ILE A 98 -0.03 -11.64 12.93
N ILE A 99 0.06 -10.88 11.84
CA ILE A 99 -0.78 -11.04 10.65
C ILE A 99 0.05 -10.82 9.41
N ARG A 100 -0.19 -11.64 8.40
CA ARG A 100 0.23 -11.42 7.02
C ARG A 100 -0.98 -11.64 6.13
N SER A 101 -1.28 -10.69 5.25
CA SER A 101 -2.24 -10.92 4.16
C SER A 101 -1.75 -12.07 3.28
N HIS A 102 -2.65 -12.90 2.74
CA HIS A 102 -2.26 -14.00 1.87
C HIS A 102 -2.09 -13.50 0.43
N PRO A 103 -0.96 -13.80 -0.25
CA PRO A 103 -0.79 -13.47 -1.66
C PRO A 103 -1.75 -14.34 -2.50
N GLN A 104 -2.36 -13.73 -3.51
CA GLN A 104 -3.39 -14.35 -4.34
C GLN A 104 -2.96 -14.45 -5.79
N TYR A 105 -2.95 -15.67 -6.32
CA TYR A 105 -2.53 -15.96 -7.69
C TYR A 105 -3.58 -16.77 -8.46
N HIS A 106 -3.70 -16.46 -9.75
CA HIS A 106 -4.33 -17.30 -10.75
C HIS A 106 -3.45 -18.52 -11.08
N ARG A 107 -4.01 -19.46 -11.85
CA ARG A 107 -3.24 -20.57 -12.41
C ARG A 107 -2.11 -20.02 -13.30
N GLY A 108 -0.87 -20.37 -12.98
CA GLY A 108 0.33 -19.89 -13.70
C GLY A 108 0.95 -18.62 -13.12
N SER A 109 0.86 -18.44 -11.79
CA SER A 109 1.56 -17.40 -11.00
C SER A 109 1.28 -15.95 -11.38
N SER A 110 0.19 -15.67 -12.12
CA SER A 110 -0.25 -14.29 -12.35
C SER A 110 -1.06 -13.82 -11.13
N PRO A 111 -0.82 -12.62 -10.57
CA PRO A 111 -1.55 -12.15 -9.42
C PRO A 111 -3.01 -11.85 -9.75
N PHE A 112 -3.85 -11.96 -8.73
CA PHE A 112 -5.18 -11.35 -8.76
C PHE A 112 -5.02 -9.85 -8.99
N GLN A 113 -5.89 -9.28 -9.82
CA GLN A 113 -5.76 -7.90 -10.27
C GLN A 113 -7.11 -7.30 -10.61
N LEU A 114 -7.29 -6.06 -10.17
CA LEU A 114 -8.41 -5.21 -10.59
C LEU A 114 -8.05 -4.61 -11.94
N SER A 115 -9.01 -4.53 -12.85
CA SER A 115 -8.75 -4.00 -14.19
C SER A 115 -9.87 -3.10 -14.70
N SER A 116 -9.51 -2.26 -15.67
CA SER A 116 -10.42 -1.50 -16.52
C SER A 116 -10.00 -1.78 -17.94
N LEU A 117 -10.92 -2.30 -18.75
CA LEU A 117 -10.65 -2.70 -20.12
C LEU A 117 -11.52 -1.88 -21.10
N PRO A 118 -11.00 -1.58 -22.31
CA PRO A 118 -11.81 -0.96 -23.35
C PRO A 118 -13.00 -1.85 -23.73
N THR A 119 -14.14 -1.25 -24.01
CA THR A 119 -15.35 -1.97 -24.46
C THR A 119 -15.24 -2.52 -25.88
N THR A 120 -14.17 -2.22 -26.62
CA THR A 120 -13.98 -2.66 -27.99
C THR A 120 -13.28 -4.02 -28.05
N ASN A 121 -13.76 -4.91 -28.92
CA ASN A 121 -13.28 -6.30 -29.13
C ASN A 121 -11.80 -6.43 -29.57
N SER A 122 -11.01 -5.35 -29.53
CA SER A 122 -9.60 -5.34 -29.93
C SER A 122 -8.67 -5.94 -28.87
N PHE A 123 -9.09 -6.01 -27.61
CA PHE A 123 -8.28 -6.54 -26.50
C PHE A 123 -8.59 -8.00 -26.18
N THR A 124 -9.65 -8.57 -26.77
CA THR A 124 -10.03 -9.98 -26.64
C THR A 124 -9.43 -10.82 -27.77
N SER A 125 -8.11 -10.73 -27.95
CA SER A 125 -7.42 -11.75 -28.75
C SER A 125 -7.34 -13.04 -27.93
N ASN A 126 -7.64 -14.20 -28.53
CA ASN A 126 -7.65 -15.52 -27.87
C ASN A 126 -6.29 -15.97 -27.28
N THR A 127 -5.27 -15.10 -27.28
CA THR A 127 -3.88 -15.40 -26.94
C THR A 127 -3.40 -14.77 -25.62
N THR A 128 -4.12 -13.82 -25.03
CA THR A 128 -3.76 -13.19 -23.74
C THR A 128 -4.94 -13.19 -22.78
N ARG A 129 -4.82 -13.94 -21.67
CA ARG A 129 -5.81 -13.90 -20.58
C ARG A 129 -5.63 -12.62 -19.80
N LEU A 130 -6.53 -11.66 -20.00
CA LEU A 130 -6.66 -10.49 -19.13
C LEU A 130 -7.50 -10.89 -17.93
N TYR A 131 -6.93 -10.85 -16.74
CA TYR A 131 -7.65 -11.10 -15.50
C TYR A 131 -8.47 -9.87 -15.11
N HIS A 132 -9.66 -10.10 -14.58
CA HIS A 132 -10.61 -9.05 -14.21
C HIS A 132 -11.30 -9.44 -12.91
N ASP A 133 -10.50 -9.48 -11.84
CA ASP A 133 -10.97 -9.85 -10.52
C ASP A 133 -11.85 -8.76 -9.92
N LYS A 134 -12.73 -9.16 -9.02
CA LYS A 134 -13.67 -8.26 -8.34
C LYS A 134 -13.14 -7.94 -6.95
N PRO A 135 -13.58 -6.82 -6.36
CA PRO A 135 -13.33 -6.55 -4.94
C PRO A 135 -13.81 -7.68 -3.99
N SER A 136 -14.79 -8.48 -4.43
CA SER A 136 -15.27 -9.66 -3.69
C SER A 136 -14.28 -10.82 -3.65
N ASP A 137 -13.34 -10.88 -4.59
CA ASP A 137 -12.34 -11.95 -4.71
C ASP A 137 -11.12 -11.67 -3.82
N GLY A 138 -11.01 -10.45 -3.29
CA GLY A 138 -9.99 -10.02 -2.35
C GLY A 138 -10.16 -10.59 -0.94
N GLU A 139 -9.03 -10.79 -0.28
CA GLU A 139 -8.97 -11.14 1.13
C GLU A 139 -9.31 -9.93 1.99
N TYR A 140 -10.27 -10.11 2.90
CA TYR A 140 -10.61 -9.11 3.90
C TYR A 140 -10.17 -9.59 5.29
N ILE A 141 -9.42 -8.75 6.00
CA ILE A 141 -9.04 -8.99 7.40
C ILE A 141 -9.53 -7.82 8.25
N GLU A 142 -10.04 -8.14 9.44
CA GLU A 142 -10.33 -7.17 10.48
C GLU A 142 -9.61 -7.60 11.76
N HIS A 143 -8.83 -6.70 12.34
CA HIS A 143 -8.04 -7.00 13.54
C HIS A 143 -7.90 -5.76 14.43
N LYS A 144 -7.83 -5.99 15.74
CA LYS A 144 -7.60 -4.92 16.70
C LYS A 144 -6.11 -4.61 16.81
N ILE A 145 -5.73 -3.37 16.55
CA ILE A 145 -4.35 -2.88 16.70
C ILE A 145 -4.11 -2.31 18.09
N GLU A 146 -2.84 -2.32 18.49
CA GLU A 146 -2.34 -1.88 19.79
C GLU A 146 -1.18 -0.91 19.62
N ILE A 147 -0.86 -0.17 20.67
CA ILE A 147 0.33 0.70 20.71
C ILE A 147 1.57 -0.16 20.54
N GLY A 148 2.51 0.32 19.71
CA GLY A 148 3.74 -0.39 19.37
C GLY A 148 3.57 -1.38 18.23
N ASP A 149 2.37 -1.53 17.68
CA ASP A 149 2.17 -2.29 16.45
C ASP A 149 2.90 -1.62 15.28
N LEU A 150 3.60 -2.43 14.51
CA LEU A 150 4.24 -2.05 13.26
C LEU A 150 3.44 -2.61 12.10
N LEU A 151 3.08 -1.73 11.17
CA LEU A 151 2.41 -2.08 9.93
C LEU A 151 3.40 -1.93 8.80
N LEU A 152 3.72 -3.03 8.12
CA LEU A 152 4.48 -3.01 6.88
C LEU A 152 3.51 -3.27 5.74
N ILE A 153 3.50 -2.44 4.71
CA ILE A 153 2.78 -2.65 3.45
C ILE A 153 3.81 -2.67 2.33
N ALA A 154 3.80 -3.68 1.48
CA ALA A 154 4.79 -3.77 0.41
C ALA A 154 4.24 -4.43 -0.86
N SER A 155 4.93 -4.17 -1.99
CA SER A 155 4.73 -4.90 -3.24
C SER A 155 5.34 -6.31 -3.17
N ASP A 156 5.03 -7.12 -4.17
CA ASP A 156 5.64 -8.43 -4.39
C ASP A 156 7.17 -8.32 -4.63
N GLY A 157 7.67 -7.19 -5.15
CA GLY A 157 9.09 -6.89 -5.24
C GLY A 157 9.85 -7.05 -3.91
N LEU A 158 9.20 -6.81 -2.77
CA LEU A 158 9.76 -7.15 -1.45
C LEU A 158 9.52 -8.62 -1.10
N PHE A 159 8.26 -9.06 -1.15
CA PHE A 159 7.83 -10.35 -0.60
C PHE A 159 8.32 -11.58 -1.39
N ASP A 160 8.60 -11.42 -2.69
CA ASP A 160 9.19 -12.48 -3.52
C ASP A 160 10.70 -12.62 -3.29
N ASN A 161 11.35 -11.57 -2.77
CA ASN A 161 12.80 -11.54 -2.56
C ASN A 161 13.22 -11.85 -1.11
N LEU A 162 12.38 -11.57 -0.11
CA LEU A 162 12.71 -11.75 1.30
C LEU A 162 11.68 -12.61 2.03
N TYR A 163 12.17 -13.55 2.85
CA TYR A 163 11.34 -14.33 3.77
C TYR A 163 10.81 -13.45 4.92
N GLU A 164 9.60 -13.77 5.38
CA GLU A 164 8.91 -13.04 6.46
C GLU A 164 9.74 -12.94 7.74
N ASP A 165 10.36 -14.03 8.18
CA ASP A 165 11.22 -14.05 9.37
C ASP A 165 12.41 -13.10 9.24
N PHE A 166 12.97 -12.98 8.03
CA PHE A 166 14.10 -12.09 7.75
C PHE A 166 13.66 -10.62 7.71
N ILE A 167 12.49 -10.33 7.15
CA ILE A 167 11.87 -8.99 7.21
C ILE A 167 11.68 -8.58 8.67
N VAL A 168 11.08 -9.44 9.49
CA VAL A 168 10.88 -9.19 10.93
C VAL A 168 12.21 -8.97 11.64
N GLN A 169 13.24 -9.76 11.32
CA GLN A 169 14.57 -9.59 11.88
C GLN A 169 15.19 -8.24 11.52
N ILE A 170 15.09 -7.79 10.26
CA ILE A 170 15.59 -6.46 9.84
C ILE A 170 14.89 -5.36 10.64
N ILE A 171 13.56 -5.42 10.76
CA ILE A 171 12.78 -4.44 11.50
C ILE A 171 13.23 -4.38 12.96
N ASN A 172 13.29 -5.53 13.65
CA ASN A 172 13.60 -5.58 15.08
C ASN A 172 15.02 -5.15 15.42
N ASN A 173 15.98 -5.38 14.51
CA ASN A 173 17.39 -5.07 14.77
C ASN A 173 17.75 -3.59 14.53
N ASN A 174 16.89 -2.84 13.85
CA ASN A 174 17.22 -1.51 13.35
C ASN A 174 16.22 -0.41 13.75
N LEU A 175 15.13 -0.77 14.42
CA LEU A 175 14.26 0.20 15.10
C LEU A 175 14.84 0.58 16.45
N ASP A 176 14.75 1.86 16.78
CA ASP A 176 15.00 2.33 18.14
C ASP A 176 13.74 2.18 19.02
N ASP A 177 13.94 2.19 20.34
CA ASP A 177 12.85 2.05 21.32
C ASP A 177 11.81 3.18 21.25
N GLN A 178 12.12 4.28 20.56
CA GLN A 178 11.26 5.45 20.42
C GLN A 178 10.52 5.48 19.07
N TYR A 179 10.76 4.51 18.18
CA TYR A 179 10.24 4.47 16.81
C TYR A 179 10.48 5.78 16.05
N SER A 180 11.70 6.33 16.14
CA SER A 180 12.02 7.59 15.46
C SER A 180 11.80 7.49 13.95
N VAL A 181 11.47 8.62 13.33
CA VAL A 181 11.32 8.75 11.88
C VAL A 181 12.58 8.26 11.14
N GLU A 182 13.77 8.59 11.66
CA GLU A 182 15.04 8.17 11.08
C GLU A 182 15.22 6.64 11.13
N SER A 183 14.86 6.01 12.25
CA SER A 183 14.94 4.55 12.37
C SER A 183 13.97 3.83 11.42
N LEU A 184 12.73 4.33 11.27
CA LEU A 184 11.75 3.78 10.33
C LEU A 184 12.23 3.91 8.88
N GLN A 185 12.82 5.05 8.51
CA GLN A 185 13.41 5.27 7.19
C GLN A 185 14.58 4.32 6.92
N ASN A 186 15.50 4.19 7.87
CA ASN A 186 16.64 3.28 7.75
C ASN A 186 16.17 1.83 7.56
N VAL A 187 15.14 1.40 8.29
CA VAL A 187 14.55 0.07 8.13
C VAL A 187 13.97 -0.12 6.72
N CYS A 188 13.20 0.84 6.20
CA CYS A 188 12.69 0.77 4.82
C CYS A 188 13.83 0.62 3.80
N GLN A 189 14.87 1.44 3.92
CA GLN A 189 16.04 1.38 3.04
C GLN A 189 16.73 0.02 3.11
N MET A 190 16.92 -0.52 4.32
CA MET A 190 17.52 -1.85 4.52
C MET A 190 16.67 -2.96 3.93
N LEU A 191 15.34 -2.89 4.02
CA LEU A 191 14.42 -3.84 3.39
C LEU A 191 14.55 -3.80 1.87
N VAL A 192 14.48 -2.61 1.27
CA VAL A 192 14.62 -2.41 -0.18
C VAL A 192 15.99 -2.90 -0.66
N GLN A 193 17.07 -2.49 0.00
CA GLN A 193 18.41 -2.94 -0.35
C GLN A 193 18.53 -4.47 -0.23
N SER A 194 18.06 -5.07 0.85
CA SER A 194 18.15 -6.52 1.04
C SER A 194 17.40 -7.27 -0.07
N ALA A 195 16.21 -6.80 -0.46
CA ALA A 195 15.46 -7.39 -1.56
C ALA A 195 16.18 -7.24 -2.92
N CYS A 196 16.74 -6.06 -3.21
CA CYS A 196 17.57 -5.84 -4.40
C CYS A 196 18.78 -6.80 -4.46
N HIS A 197 19.45 -7.02 -3.33
CA HIS A 197 20.63 -7.91 -3.24
C HIS A 197 20.29 -9.39 -3.31
N ALA A 198 19.05 -9.79 -2.98
CA ALA A 198 18.63 -11.18 -3.09
C ALA A 198 18.68 -11.69 -4.54
N HIS A 199 18.45 -10.79 -5.50
CA HIS A 199 18.47 -11.07 -6.94
C HIS A 199 17.59 -12.26 -7.36
N ILE A 200 16.49 -12.53 -6.63
CA ILE A 200 15.54 -13.61 -6.95
C ILE A 200 14.56 -13.14 -8.04
N LYS A 201 13.98 -11.95 -7.87
CA LYS A 201 13.08 -11.31 -8.83
C LYS A 201 13.45 -9.84 -9.03
N CYS A 202 13.56 -9.43 -10.29
CA CYS A 202 13.77 -8.03 -10.66
C CYS A 202 12.39 -7.39 -10.87
N ASP A 203 11.95 -6.59 -9.90
CA ASP A 203 10.64 -5.92 -9.92
C ASP A 203 10.70 -4.54 -9.26
N ASP A 204 9.64 -3.77 -9.40
CA ASP A 204 9.46 -2.51 -8.68
C ASP A 204 9.22 -2.81 -7.18
N ILE A 205 10.07 -2.27 -6.30
CA ILE A 205 9.97 -2.49 -4.85
C ILE A 205 9.34 -1.26 -4.21
N LEU A 206 8.18 -1.46 -3.61
CA LEU A 206 7.49 -0.44 -2.84
C LEU A 206 7.32 -0.92 -1.41
N VAL A 207 7.79 -0.12 -0.44
CA VAL A 207 7.71 -0.42 0.99
C VAL A 207 7.14 0.78 1.73
N LEU A 208 6.14 0.53 2.57
CA LEU A 208 5.60 1.47 3.54
C LEU A 208 5.65 0.87 4.94
N LEU A 209 6.29 1.54 5.88
CA LEU A 209 6.37 1.11 7.28
C LEU A 209 5.79 2.17 8.19
N PHE A 210 4.89 1.75 9.08
CA PHE A 210 4.20 2.62 10.03
C PHE A 210 4.26 2.04 11.44
N CYS A 211 4.32 2.90 12.45
CA CYS A 211 4.19 2.52 13.86
C CYS A 211 2.94 3.15 14.47
N VAL A 212 2.22 2.38 15.29
CA VAL A 212 1.07 2.86 16.08
C VAL A 212 1.60 3.41 17.40
N VAL A 213 1.61 4.74 17.55
CA VAL A 213 2.14 5.41 18.75
C VAL A 213 1.04 6.13 19.54
N PRO A 214 1.21 6.32 20.87
CA PRO A 214 0.32 7.18 21.66
C PRO A 214 0.33 8.62 21.13
N CYS A 215 -0.83 9.30 21.14
CA CYS A 215 -0.94 10.71 20.71
C CYS A 215 0.06 11.64 21.44
N SER A 216 0.39 11.35 22.70
CA SER A 216 1.26 12.16 23.54
C SER A 216 2.75 12.07 23.19
N SER A 217 3.16 11.09 22.37
CA SER A 217 4.57 10.83 22.07
C SER A 217 5.13 11.71 20.94
N ILE A 218 4.30 12.56 20.33
CA ILE A 218 4.72 13.44 19.24
C ILE A 218 5.33 14.73 19.81
N SER A 219 6.66 14.77 19.88
CA SER A 219 7.38 16.04 19.97
C SER A 219 7.34 16.70 18.59
N ILE A 220 6.80 17.92 18.51
CA ILE A 220 6.67 18.69 17.26
C ILE A 220 8.08 19.04 16.74
N GLY A 221 8.69 18.14 15.98
CA GLY A 221 9.94 18.34 15.27
C GLY A 221 9.69 18.77 13.84
N GLU A 222 9.97 20.05 13.56
CA GLU A 222 10.25 20.64 12.24
C GLU A 222 9.26 20.35 11.08
N ILE A 223 8.12 21.05 11.11
CA ILE A 223 7.33 21.33 9.91
C ILE A 223 8.06 22.41 9.10
N ASN A 224 8.87 22.02 8.11
CA ASN A 224 9.33 22.94 7.07
C ASN A 224 8.43 22.81 5.83
N GLU A 225 7.28 23.48 5.88
CA GLU A 225 6.55 23.86 4.67
C GLU A 225 7.33 24.94 3.92
N ASN A 226 8.12 24.56 2.91
CA ASN A 226 8.60 25.53 1.92
C ASN A 226 8.00 25.21 0.55
N ARG A 227 6.73 25.61 0.36
CA ARG A 227 6.19 25.94 -0.96
C ARG A 227 6.67 27.34 -1.36
N LYS A 228 7.65 27.44 -2.26
CA LYS A 228 7.72 28.56 -3.21
C LYS A 228 8.19 28.10 -4.59
N ASN A 229 7.36 28.44 -5.58
CA ASN A 229 7.57 28.35 -7.01
C ASN A 229 9.00 28.69 -7.47
N THR A 230 9.63 27.80 -8.24
CA THR A 230 10.47 28.17 -9.40
C THR A 230 10.45 27.08 -10.47
N SER A 231 10.43 27.53 -11.71
CA SER A 231 10.30 26.82 -12.98
C SER A 231 11.52 25.98 -13.40
N CYS A 232 11.22 24.94 -14.19
CA CYS A 232 12.05 24.26 -15.20
C CYS A 232 13.13 23.22 -14.81
N SER A 233 13.00 22.09 -15.53
CA SER A 233 13.97 21.09 -16.01
C SER A 233 14.64 20.11 -15.04
N SER A 234 14.43 18.83 -15.39
CA SER A 234 15.26 17.62 -15.20
C SER A 234 15.56 17.13 -13.79
N SER A 235 15.19 15.87 -13.57
CA SER A 235 15.75 14.93 -12.58
C SER A 235 15.92 15.50 -11.17
N ASP A 236 14.84 15.52 -10.40
CA ASP A 236 14.92 15.51 -8.95
C ASP A 236 13.62 14.94 -8.39
N SER A 237 13.71 13.72 -7.86
CA SER A 237 12.70 13.10 -7.00
C SER A 237 12.62 13.90 -5.71
N SER A 238 11.68 14.84 -5.66
CA SER A 238 11.38 15.64 -4.48
C SER A 238 9.88 15.61 -4.22
N LEU A 239 9.51 15.45 -2.93
CA LEU A 239 8.25 15.78 -2.22
C LEU A 239 8.04 14.73 -1.10
N SER A 240 8.49 14.98 0.14
CA SER A 240 7.84 15.72 1.25
C SER A 240 6.89 14.87 2.11
N SER A 241 7.28 14.73 3.38
CA SER A 241 6.58 14.09 4.51
C SER A 241 5.18 14.65 4.78
N ILE A 242 4.23 13.79 5.14
CA ILE A 242 2.88 14.18 5.58
C ILE A 242 2.68 13.77 7.04
N LEU A 243 2.49 14.76 7.92
CA LEU A 243 1.96 14.63 9.27
C LEU A 243 0.44 14.84 9.23
N VAL A 244 -0.33 14.02 9.96
CA VAL A 244 -1.76 14.31 10.21
C VAL A 244 -2.02 14.29 11.72
N ASN A 245 -2.16 15.48 12.29
CA ASN A 245 -2.76 15.73 13.61
C ASN A 245 -3.97 16.65 13.41
N GLN A 246 -5.08 16.44 14.14
CA GLN A 246 -5.75 17.49 14.91
C GLN A 246 -6.61 16.85 16.03
N ASN A 247 -6.09 16.95 17.26
CA ASN A 247 -6.76 17.07 18.58
C ASN A 247 -8.27 16.74 18.65
N GLU A 248 -8.66 15.67 19.35
CA GLU A 248 -9.03 15.68 20.78
C GLU A 248 -9.49 14.27 21.23
N GLU A 249 -8.97 13.86 22.40
CA GLU A 249 -9.37 12.74 23.27
C GLU A 249 -9.24 11.29 22.72
N GLU A 250 -8.24 10.58 23.28
CA GLU A 250 -7.95 9.13 23.15
C GLU A 250 -7.82 8.58 21.70
N SER A 251 -6.67 8.79 21.04
CA SER A 251 -6.39 8.20 19.71
C SER A 251 -4.89 7.97 19.40
N PHE A 252 -4.58 7.14 18.40
CA PHE A 252 -3.23 6.85 17.87
C PHE A 252 -2.97 7.56 16.53
N ASP A 253 -1.69 7.79 16.20
CA ASP A 253 -1.22 8.36 14.94
C ASP A 253 -0.35 7.37 14.14
N LEU A 254 -0.13 7.66 12.85
CA LEU A 254 0.48 6.75 11.87
C LEU A 254 1.56 7.47 11.03
N PHE A 255 2.76 6.89 10.92
CA PHE A 255 3.90 7.44 10.16
C PHE A 255 4.10 6.75 8.81
N ILE A 256 4.05 7.48 7.69
CA ILE A 256 4.16 6.90 6.33
C ILE A 256 5.56 7.16 5.75
N PHE A 257 6.27 6.13 5.33
CA PHE A 257 7.48 6.25 4.49
C PHE A 257 7.28 5.51 3.18
N LYS A 258 7.83 6.06 2.09
CA LYS A 258 7.89 5.42 0.78
C LYS A 258 9.23 5.76 0.16
N ASP A 259 10.05 4.75 -0.09
CA ASP A 259 11.16 4.82 -1.06
C ASP A 259 10.61 4.47 -2.45
#